data_AF-A0A919DUP9-F1
#
_entry.id   AF-A0A919DUP9-F1
#
_cell.length_a   1.000
_cell.length_b   1.000
_cell.length_c   1.000
_cell.angle_alpha   90.00
_cell.angle_beta   90.00
_cell.angle_gamma   90.00
#
_symmetry.space_group_name_H-M   'P 1'
#
loop_
_entity.id
_entity.type
_entity.pdbx_description
1 polymer ?
#
loop_
_entity_poly.entity_id
_entity_poly.type
_entity_poly.pdbx_seq_one_letter_code
_entity_poly.pdbx_strand_id
1 'polypeptide(L)' 'MEDPPGESESPYDCPPYSMRELSAISLQLSFAGSDVEKKQILDAYGMTPEEFRELSGDG' A
#
# COMPACT_ATOMS: atom_id res chain seq x y z
N MET A 1 24.89 -11.65 -33.32
CA MET A 1 24.50 -11.85 -31.92
C MET A 1 23.51 -10.73 -31.64
N GLU A 2 22.24 -11.07 -31.52
CA GLU A 2 21.23 -10.11 -31.06
C GLU A 2 21.50 -9.85 -29.59
N ASP A 3 21.64 -8.58 -29.24
CA ASP A 3 21.80 -8.11 -27.87
C ASP A 3 20.54 -8.49 -27.07
N PRO A 4 20.64 -9.16 -25.91
CA PRO A 4 19.45 -9.42 -25.10
C PRO A 4 18.86 -8.07 -24.68
N PRO A 5 17.51 -7.92 -24.66
CA PRO A 5 16.91 -6.67 -24.24
C PRO A 5 17.40 -6.37 -22.83
N GLY A 6 18.09 -5.22 -22.66
CA GLY A 6 18.52 -4.76 -21.36
C GLY A 6 17.31 -4.54 -20.47
N GLU A 7 17.00 -5.52 -19.63
CA GLU A 7 16.09 -5.40 -18.51
C GLU A 7 16.72 -4.43 -17.50
N SER A 8 16.59 -3.14 -17.79
CA SER A 8 16.82 -2.06 -16.83
C SER A 8 15.46 -1.66 -16.26
N GLU A 9 14.68 -2.63 -15.77
CA GLU A 9 13.56 -2.30 -14.91
C GLU A 9 14.17 -1.85 -13.57
N SER A 10 14.03 -0.57 -13.26
CA SER A 10 14.52 -0.01 -12.00
C SER A 10 14.01 -0.89 -10.85
N PRO A 11 14.86 -1.45 -9.98
CA PRO A 11 14.43 -2.35 -8.90
C PRO A 11 13.59 -1.66 -7.80
N TYR A 12 13.14 -0.43 -8.05
CA TYR A 12 12.45 0.45 -7.12
C TYR A 12 11.03 0.84 -7.58
N ASP A 13 10.52 0.28 -8.68
CA ASP A 13 9.14 0.55 -9.15
C ASP A 13 8.09 -0.34 -8.45
N CYS A 14 8.49 -1.18 -7.49
CA CYS A 14 7.53 -1.90 -6.66
C CYS A 14 6.93 -0.93 -5.62
N PRO A 15 5.60 -0.69 -5.65
CA PRO A 15 4.96 0.07 -4.58
C PRO A 15 5.18 -0.67 -3.25
N PRO A 16 5.31 0.06 -2.13
CA PRO A 16 5.63 -0.52 -0.83
C PRO A 16 4.56 -1.49 -0.31
N TYR A 17 3.36 -1.46 -0.90
CA TYR A 17 2.25 -2.36 -0.59
C TYR A 17 1.63 -2.88 -1.89
N SER A 18 1.32 -4.18 -1.90
CA SER A 18 0.52 -4.79 -2.96
C SER A 18 -0.95 -4.40 -2.84
N MET A 19 -1.69 -4.49 -3.95
CA MET A 19 -3.15 -4.30 -3.95
C MET A 19 -3.88 -5.22 -2.96
N ARG A 20 -3.34 -6.43 -2.73
CA ARG A 20 -3.89 -7.37 -1.74
C ARG A 20 -3.74 -6.81 -0.32
N GLU A 21 -2.59 -6.25 0.00
CA GLU A 21 -2.32 -5.66 1.33
C GLU A 21 -3.21 -4.45 1.57
N LEU A 22 -3.30 -3.54 0.60
CA LEU A 22 -4.20 -2.39 0.69
C LEU A 22 -5.67 -2.80 0.85
N SER A 23 -6.11 -3.84 0.14
CA SER A 23 -7.46 -4.39 0.30
C SER A 23 -7.69 -4.98 1.69
N ALA A 24 -6.69 -5.66 2.26
CA ALA A 24 -6.77 -6.21 3.61
C ALA A 24 -6.81 -5.12 4.68
N ILE A 25 -6.02 -4.06 4.53
CA ILE A 25 -6.04 -2.88 5.40
C ILE A 25 -7.40 -2.19 5.31
N SER A 26 -7.91 -1.94 4.10
CA SER A 26 -9.24 -1.37 3.87
C SER A 26 -10.35 -2.15 4.58
N LEU A 27 -10.29 -3.49 4.49
CA LEU A 27 -11.24 -4.36 5.17
C LEU A 27 -11.15 -4.21 6.70
N GLN A 28 -9.95 -4.20 7.28
CA GLN A 28 -9.77 -4.00 8.73
C GLN A 28 -10.29 -2.62 9.18
N LEU A 29 -10.03 -1.57 8.41
CA LEU A 29 -10.53 -0.23 8.67
C LEU A 29 -12.06 -0.16 8.62
N SER A 30 -12.71 -0.96 7.78
CA SER A 30 -14.17 -1.04 7.71
C SER A 30 -14.81 -1.67 8.95
N PHE A 31 -14.06 -2.49 9.70
CA PHE A 31 -14.50 -3.09 10.96
C PHE A 31 -14.14 -2.27 12.20
N ALA A 32 -13.26 -1.28 12.07
CA ALA A 32 -12.84 -0.45 13.19
C ALA A 32 -13.99 0.45 13.69
N GLY A 33 -14.31 0.35 14.98
CA GLY A 33 -15.42 1.08 15.60
C GLY A 33 -15.10 2.53 15.98
N SER A 34 -13.82 2.89 16.01
CA SER A 34 -13.35 4.21 16.43
C SER A 34 -12.15 4.69 15.60
N ASP A 35 -11.94 6.00 15.58
CA ASP A 35 -10.78 6.60 14.89
C ASP A 35 -9.45 6.23 15.55
N VAL A 36 -9.47 5.92 16.86
CA VAL A 36 -8.29 5.40 17.57
C VAL A 36 -7.90 4.02 17.03
N GLU A 37 -8.87 3.13 16.85
CA GLU A 37 -8.62 1.80 16.27
C GLU A 37 -8.12 1.91 14.82
N LYS A 38 -8.72 2.78 14.00
CA LYS A 38 -8.25 3.01 12.63
C LYS A 38 -6.79 3.49 12.60
N LYS A 39 -6.44 4.41 13.49
CA LYS A 39 -5.05 4.87 13.64
C LYS A 39 -4.12 3.73 14.05
N GLN A 40 -4.51 2.91 15.03
CA GLN A 40 -3.69 1.78 15.46
C GLN A 40 -3.48 0.73 14.36
N ILE A 41 -4.51 0.47 13.53
CA ILE A 41 -4.40 -0.41 12.37
C ILE A 41 -3.35 0.16 11.41
N LEU A 42 -3.46 1.41 11.01
CA LEU A 42 -2.51 2.04 10.09
C LEU A 42 -1.08 2.12 10.66
N ASP A 43 -0.94 2.47 11.93
CA ASP A 43 0.35 2.47 12.65
C ASP A 43 1.00 1.08 12.65
N ALA A 44 0.21 -0.01 12.76
CA ALA A 44 0.73 -1.38 12.71
C ALA A 44 1.31 -1.76 11.34
N TYR A 45 0.84 -1.11 10.27
CA TYR A 45 1.41 -1.22 8.93
C TYR A 45 2.49 -0.16 8.66
N GLY A 46 2.80 0.72 9.61
CA GLY A 46 3.79 1.78 9.43
C GLY A 46 3.34 2.85 8.42
N MET A 47 2.04 3.10 8.35
CA MET A 47 1.42 3.96 7.35
C MET A 47 0.59 5.05 8.00
N THR A 48 0.56 6.24 7.40
CA THR A 48 -0.34 7.32 7.78
C THR A 48 -1.69 7.22 7.04
N PRO A 49 -2.75 7.88 7.53
CA PRO A 49 -4.03 7.94 6.80
C PRO A 49 -3.92 8.56 5.41
N GLU A 50 -3.01 9.52 5.24
CA GLU A 50 -2.74 10.20 3.97
C GLU A 50 -2.09 9.24 2.98
N GLU A 51 -1.03 8.55 3.39
CA GLU A 51 -0.36 7.53 2.55
C GLU A 51 -1.33 6.42 2.15
N PHE A 52 -2.19 5.96 3.07
CA PHE A 52 -3.20 4.95 2.75
C PHE A 52 -4.16 5.42 1.65
N ARG A 53 -4.59 6.68 1.71
CA ARG A 53 -5.51 7.26 0.72
C ARG A 53 -4.86 7.37 -0.65
N GLU A 54 -3.62 7.83 -0.71
CA GLU A 54 -2.85 7.94 -1.95
C GLU A 54 -2.62 6.56 -2.60
N LEU A 55 -2.28 5.55 -1.78
CA LEU A 55 -2.02 4.19 -2.25
C LEU A 55 -3.30 3.45 -2.65
N SER A 56 -4.43 3.71 -1.98
CA SER A 56 -5.71 3.05 -2.26
C SER A 56 -6.42 3.60 -3.49
N GLY A 57 -5.98 4.76 -4.03
CA GLY A 57 -6.58 5.38 -5.21
C GLY A 57 -7.93 6.06 -4.97
N ASP A 58 -8.26 6.38 -3.71
CA ASP A 58 -9.52 7.06 -3.31
C ASP A 58 -9.38 8.60 -3.40
N GLY A 59 -8.93 9.06 -4.57
CA GLY A 59 -8.69 10.47 -4.93
C GLY A 59 -9.86 11.10 -5.68
#